data_AF-A0A2V7F8G3-F1
#
_entry.id   AF-A0A2V7F8G3-F1
#
_cell.length_a   1.000
_cell.length_b   1.000
_cell.length_c   1.000
_cell.angle_alpha   90.00
_cell.angle_beta   90.00
_cell.angle_gamma   90.00
#
_symmetry.space_group_name_H-M   'P 1'
#
loop_
_entity.id
_entity.type
_entity.pdbx_description
1 polymer ?
#
loop_
_entity_poly.entity_id
_entity_poly.type
_entity_poly.pdbx_seq_one_letter_code
_entity_poly.pdbx_strand_id
1 'polypeptide(L)'
;MRLEVWAVAGFDTLRFLTGVYAEPTHMRLPLRDAECRPCHTPILAAPAAGGDTVAAEAETEGRGGTSYHAIREHETVRIDCVRCHTSHTTDSDAGNRFIAKARVRPVCRECHKEL
;
A
#
# COMPACT_ATOMS: atom_id res chain seq x y z
N MET A 1 2.00 -15.10 -11.85
CA MET A 1 2.39 -13.71 -12.16
C MET A 1 2.86 -13.50 -13.60
N ARG A 2 4.06 -13.92 -14.04
CA ARG A 2 4.47 -13.67 -15.44
C ARG A 2 3.46 -14.25 -16.44
N LEU A 3 3.08 -15.51 -16.31
CA LEU A 3 2.08 -16.12 -17.22
C LEU A 3 0.72 -15.41 -17.22
N GLU A 4 0.24 -14.96 -16.05
CA GLU A 4 -1.05 -14.25 -15.92
C GLU A 4 -1.00 -12.87 -16.58
N VAL A 5 0.08 -12.12 -16.37
CA VAL A 5 0.30 -10.81 -17.03
C VAL A 5 0.34 -10.97 -18.54
N TRP A 6 1.03 -12.00 -19.03
CA TRP A 6 1.09 -12.31 -20.46
C TRP A 6 -0.26 -12.75 -21.02
N ALA A 7 -1.05 -13.50 -20.26
CA ALA A 7 -2.41 -13.88 -20.66
C ALA A 7 -3.33 -12.66 -20.76
N VAL A 8 -3.29 -11.75 -19.77
CA VAL A 8 -4.06 -10.49 -19.80
C VAL A 8 -3.62 -9.63 -21.00
N ALA A 9 -2.32 -9.44 -21.20
CA ALA A 9 -1.79 -8.65 -22.31
C ALA A 9 -2.17 -9.25 -23.68
N GLY A 10 -2.06 -10.57 -23.84
CA GLY A 10 -2.47 -11.26 -25.07
C GLY A 10 -3.96 -11.11 -25.36
N PHE A 11 -4.80 -11.25 -24.32
CA PHE A 11 -6.24 -11.06 -24.46
C PHE A 11 -6.59 -9.61 -24.83
N ASP A 12 -6.00 -8.62 -24.16
CA ASP A 12 -6.23 -7.21 -24.46
C ASP A 12 -5.74 -6.83 -25.86
N THR A 13 -4.63 -7.41 -26.31
CA THR A 13 -4.13 -7.24 -27.69
C THR A 13 -5.15 -7.77 -28.70
N LEU A 14 -5.74 -8.95 -28.46
CA LEU A 14 -6.77 -9.50 -29.34
C LEU A 14 -8.01 -8.61 -29.38
N ARG A 15 -8.45 -8.09 -28.22
CA ARG A 15 -9.58 -7.15 -28.15
C ARG A 15 -9.29 -5.85 -28.89
N PHE A 16 -8.05 -5.36 -28.82
CA PHE A 16 -7.62 -4.15 -29.51
C PHE A 16 -7.69 -4.34 -31.02
N LEU A 17 -7.14 -5.43 -31.53
CA LEU A 17 -7.15 -5.77 -32.96
C LEU A 17 -8.57 -6.00 -33.51
N THR A 18 -9.51 -6.45 -32.67
CA THR A 18 -10.91 -6.67 -33.05
C THR A 18 -11.80 -5.45 -32.82
N GLY A 19 -11.24 -4.31 -32.38
CA GLY A 19 -11.95 -3.04 -32.20
C GLY A 19 -12.89 -3.01 -30.99
N VAL A 20 -12.79 -3.97 -30.07
CA VAL A 20 -13.66 -4.10 -28.87
C VAL A 20 -12.90 -3.90 -27.57
N TYR A 21 -11.71 -3.30 -27.65
CA TYR A 21 -10.91 -2.95 -26.49
C TYR A 21 -11.51 -1.76 -25.75
N ALA A 22 -11.61 -1.91 -24.43
CA ALA A 22 -11.98 -0.84 -23.51
C ALA A 22 -10.82 -0.67 -22.53
N GLU A 23 -10.37 0.57 -22.36
CA GLU A 23 -9.27 0.89 -21.47
C GLU A 23 -9.62 0.53 -20.01
N PRO A 24 -8.80 -0.29 -19.32
CA PRO A 24 -9.04 -0.64 -17.95
C PRO A 24 -8.99 0.60 -17.04
N THR A 25 -10.04 0.79 -16.25
CA THR A 25 -10.10 1.84 -15.21
C THR A 25 -9.51 1.39 -13.88
N HIS A 26 -9.14 0.12 -13.77
CA HIS A 26 -8.59 -0.50 -12.58
C HIS A 26 -7.66 -1.65 -12.96
N MET A 27 -6.81 -2.00 -12.02
CA MET A 27 -5.91 -3.14 -12.14
C MET A 27 -6.67 -4.46 -12.11
N ARG A 28 -6.47 -5.30 -13.13
CA ARG A 28 -7.06 -6.65 -13.19
C ARG A 28 -6.30 -7.67 -12.35
N LEU A 29 -5.01 -7.43 -12.13
CA LEU A 29 -4.15 -8.24 -11.28
C LEU A 29 -3.63 -7.36 -10.13
N PRO A 30 -3.66 -7.83 -8.88
CA PRO A 30 -3.12 -7.08 -7.76
C PRO A 30 -1.60 -6.92 -7.88
N LEU A 31 -1.06 -5.78 -7.43
CA LEU A 31 0.38 -5.63 -7.21
C LEU A 31 0.81 -6.46 -6.02
N ARG A 32 2.03 -7.00 -6.08
CA ARG A 32 2.71 -7.60 -4.94
C ARG A 32 3.84 -6.68 -4.51
N ASP A 33 4.37 -6.94 -3.32
CA ASP A 33 5.47 -6.15 -2.76
C ASP A 33 6.70 -6.08 -3.67
N ALA A 34 6.95 -7.16 -4.42
CA ALA A 34 8.07 -7.22 -5.37
C ALA A 34 7.96 -6.16 -6.47
N GLU A 35 6.74 -5.77 -6.86
CA GLU A 35 6.51 -4.72 -7.84
C GLU A 35 6.59 -3.31 -7.23
N CYS A 36 6.38 -3.17 -5.90
CA CYS A 36 6.51 -1.89 -5.20
C CYS A 36 7.98 -1.53 -4.91
N ARG A 37 8.79 -2.51 -4.50
CA ARG A 37 10.18 -2.31 -4.04
C ARG A 37 11.10 -1.55 -5.02
N PRO A 38 11.07 -1.75 -6.36
CA PRO A 38 11.98 -1.06 -7.26
C PRO A 38 11.98 0.46 -7.11
N CYS A 39 10.80 1.05 -6.86
CA CYS A 39 10.67 2.50 -6.64
C CYS A 39 10.64 2.88 -5.16
N HIS A 40 10.17 1.99 -4.27
CA HIS A 40 9.99 2.29 -2.85
C HIS A 40 11.14 1.90 -1.94
N THR A 41 12.13 1.12 -2.40
CA THR A 41 13.29 0.71 -1.55
C THR A 41 14.00 1.90 -0.88
N PRO A 42 14.26 3.03 -1.56
CA PRO A 42 14.87 4.20 -0.91
C PRO A 42 14.02 4.80 0.21
N ILE A 43 12.70 4.77 0.06
CA ILE A 43 11.72 5.27 1.05
C ILE A 43 11.66 4.32 2.26
N LEU A 44 11.76 3.02 2.01
CA LEU A 44 11.80 1.99 3.05
C LEU A 44 13.13 1.97 3.81
N ALA A 45 14.22 2.41 3.18
CA ALA A 45 15.56 2.45 3.78
C ALA A 45 15.83 3.75 4.56
N ALA A 46 15.09 4.84 4.27
CA ALA A 46 15.21 6.09 5.01
C ALA A 46 14.43 5.98 6.34
N PRO A 47 15.03 6.28 7.50
CA PRO A 47 14.22 6.63 8.67
C PRO A 47 13.37 7.82 8.25
N ALA A 48 12.05 7.76 8.47
CA ALA A 48 11.10 8.75 8.00
C ALA A 48 11.61 10.17 8.25
N ALA A 49 12.16 10.81 7.22
CA ALA A 49 12.84 12.08 7.36
C ALA A 49 11.79 13.20 7.32
N GLY A 50 11.51 13.75 8.51
CA GLY A 50 11.28 15.18 8.70
C GLY A 50 9.84 15.67 8.78
N GLY A 51 9.44 16.09 9.99
CA GLY A 51 8.26 16.92 10.23
C GLY A 51 8.05 17.13 11.73
N ASP A 52 8.67 18.18 12.27
CA ASP A 52 8.58 18.63 13.67
C ASP A 52 7.17 18.56 14.25
N THR A 53 6.96 17.73 15.28
CA THR A 53 6.19 18.05 16.49
C THR A 53 6.35 16.89 17.48
N VAL A 54 7.52 16.85 18.11
CA VAL A 54 7.78 16.08 19.34
C VAL A 54 6.81 16.49 20.48
N ALA A 55 6.05 17.57 20.31
CA ALA A 55 5.01 18.02 21.23
C ALA A 55 3.66 17.29 21.10
N ALA A 56 3.41 16.51 20.03
CA ALA A 56 2.16 15.74 19.86
C ALA A 56 2.29 14.26 20.27
N GLU A 57 3.47 13.84 20.73
CA GLU A 57 3.81 12.44 21.00
C GLU A 57 3.38 11.98 22.41
N ALA A 58 2.96 12.92 23.28
CA ALA A 58 2.47 12.60 24.62
C ALA A 58 1.04 12.04 24.64
N GLU A 59 0.30 12.11 23.52
CA GLU A 59 -1.09 11.62 23.42
C GLU A 59 -1.20 10.21 22.83
N THR A 60 -0.08 9.62 22.38
CA THR A 60 -0.05 8.26 21.82
C THR A 60 0.57 7.31 22.83
N GLU A 61 -0.19 6.94 23.85
CA GLU A 61 0.18 5.87 24.77
C GLU A 61 0.52 4.59 23.99
N GLY A 62 1.77 4.16 24.09
CA GLY A 62 2.20 2.79 23.82
C GLY A 62 2.32 2.39 22.33
N ARG A 63 3.59 2.29 21.89
CA ARG A 63 4.12 1.31 20.91
C ARG A 63 4.24 1.77 19.46
N GLY A 64 5.48 2.13 19.10
CA GLY A 64 6.01 2.08 17.74
C GLY A 64 5.85 3.37 16.95
N GLY A 65 6.95 3.84 16.36
CA GLY A 65 7.02 5.13 15.66
C GLY A 65 5.96 5.34 14.57
N THR A 66 5.85 6.58 14.10
CA THR A 66 4.82 7.13 13.19
C THR A 66 4.79 6.54 11.77
N SER A 67 5.33 5.34 11.58
CA SER A 67 5.25 4.53 10.37
C SER A 67 5.17 3.07 10.80
N TYR A 68 4.23 2.29 10.24
CA TYR A 68 4.26 0.83 10.38
C TYR A 68 5.66 0.26 10.01
N HIS A 69 6.33 0.87 9.03
CA HIS A 69 7.69 0.52 8.63
C HIS A 69 8.76 0.79 9.70
N ALA A 70 8.45 1.57 10.74
CA ALA A 70 9.36 1.92 11.83
C ALA A 70 9.12 1.09 13.11
N ILE A 71 8.08 0.25 13.16
CA ILE A 71 7.78 -0.59 14.32
C ILE A 71 8.47 -1.94 14.14
N ARG A 72 9.65 -2.08 14.74
CA ARG A 72 10.50 -3.27 14.59
C ARG A 72 9.81 -4.56 15.07
N GLU A 73 8.89 -4.44 16.03
CA GLU A 73 8.09 -5.56 16.53
C GLU A 73 7.20 -6.18 15.44
N HIS A 74 6.88 -5.44 14.38
CA HIS A 74 6.08 -5.90 13.24
C HIS A 74 6.94 -6.42 12.07
N GLU A 75 8.28 -6.44 12.17
CA GLU A 75 9.17 -6.98 11.12
C GLU A 75 8.86 -8.45 10.79
N THR A 76 8.33 -9.21 11.75
CA THR A 76 7.95 -10.62 11.56
C THR A 76 6.55 -10.80 10.98
N VAL A 77 5.73 -9.74 10.97
CA VAL A 77 4.37 -9.77 10.45
C VAL A 77 4.42 -9.57 8.93
N ARG A 78 4.09 -10.62 8.19
CA ARG A 78 3.99 -10.55 6.73
C ARG A 78 2.66 -9.92 6.33
N ILE A 79 2.73 -8.68 5.84
CA ILE A 79 1.59 -7.93 5.32
C ILE A 79 1.99 -7.35 3.96
N ASP A 80 1.16 -7.56 2.93
CA ASP A 80 1.44 -6.99 1.61
C ASP A 80 1.20 -5.48 1.62
N CYS A 81 2.03 -4.72 0.90
CA CYS A 81 1.97 -3.25 0.83
C CYS A 81 0.57 -2.74 0.48
N VAL A 82 -0.11 -3.43 -0.44
CA VAL A 82 -1.44 -3.06 -0.94
C VAL A 82 -2.57 -3.24 0.09
N ARG A 83 -2.33 -3.93 1.20
CA ARG A 83 -3.32 -4.03 2.30
C ARG A 83 -3.47 -2.70 3.04
N CYS A 84 -2.43 -1.88 3.04
CA CYS A 84 -2.43 -0.55 3.65
C CYS A 84 -2.46 0.58 2.60
N HIS A 85 -1.79 0.39 1.45
CA HIS A 85 -1.67 1.39 0.39
C HIS A 85 -2.55 1.02 -0.81
N THR A 86 -3.72 1.63 -0.92
CA THR A 86 -4.63 1.47 -2.06
C THR A 86 -4.37 2.54 -3.11
N SER A 87 -3.93 2.15 -4.32
CA SER A 87 -3.46 3.08 -5.36
C SER A 87 -4.55 3.84 -6.13
N HIS A 88 -5.82 3.44 -6.02
CA HIS A 88 -6.92 3.98 -6.82
C HIS A 88 -8.09 4.52 -5.98
N THR A 89 -7.85 4.89 -4.74
CA THR A 89 -8.90 5.39 -3.85
C THR A 89 -8.80 6.91 -3.72
N THR A 90 -9.92 7.61 -3.94
CA THR A 90 -10.01 9.08 -3.80
C THR A 90 -10.19 9.53 -2.35
N ASP A 91 -10.35 8.59 -1.42
CA ASP A 91 -10.56 8.84 0.02
C ASP A 91 -9.23 8.84 0.82
N SER A 92 -8.10 8.92 0.11
CA SER A 92 -6.77 9.05 0.70
C SER A 92 -6.19 10.44 0.43
N ASP A 93 -5.31 10.92 1.31
CA ASP A 93 -4.66 12.23 1.18
C ASP A 93 -3.15 12.17 1.46
N ALA A 94 -2.42 13.14 0.92
CA ALA A 94 -0.96 13.21 1.04
C ALA A 94 -0.48 13.38 2.50
N GLY A 95 -1.27 14.08 3.34
CA GLY A 95 -0.95 14.27 4.76
C GLY A 95 -0.94 12.96 5.53
N ASN A 96 -1.79 12.01 5.13
CA ASN A 96 -1.81 10.64 5.63
C ASN A 96 -1.01 9.66 4.76
N ARG A 97 -0.02 10.13 3.98
CA ARG A 97 0.82 9.29 3.09
C ARG A 97 0.00 8.44 2.10
N PHE A 98 -1.11 9.00 1.63
CA PHE A 98 -2.06 8.33 0.73
C PHE A 98 -2.69 7.08 1.33
N ILE A 99 -2.88 7.06 2.65
CA ILE A 99 -3.61 6.01 3.37
C ILE A 99 -5.03 6.48 3.68
N ALA A 100 -6.02 5.66 3.31
CA ALA A 100 -7.40 5.83 3.75
C ALA A 100 -7.60 5.14 5.11
N LYS A 101 -7.60 5.91 6.21
CA LYS A 101 -7.68 5.38 7.59
C LYS A 101 -8.84 4.41 7.81
N ALA A 102 -10.02 4.72 7.27
CA ALA A 102 -11.21 3.87 7.38
C ALA A 102 -11.01 2.47 6.81
N ARG A 103 -10.15 2.32 5.78
CA ARG A 103 -9.84 1.04 5.14
C ARG A 103 -8.71 0.29 5.85
N VAL A 104 -7.74 1.01 6.40
CA VAL A 104 -6.56 0.41 7.05
C VAL A 104 -6.82 -0.02 8.49
N ARG A 105 -7.66 0.69 9.25
CA ARG A 105 -8.00 0.31 10.65
C ARG A 105 -8.49 -1.14 10.79
N PRO A 106 -9.38 -1.66 9.92
CA PRO A 106 -9.74 -3.08 9.92
C PRO A 106 -8.54 -4.04 9.85
N VAL A 107 -7.49 -3.69 9.10
CA VAL A 107 -6.28 -4.52 8.97
C VAL A 107 -5.50 -4.57 10.27
N CYS A 108 -5.36 -3.43 10.97
CA CYS A 108 -4.76 -3.40 12.30
C CYS A 108 -5.55 -4.25 13.31
N ARG A 109 -6.89 -4.24 13.20
CA ARG A 109 -7.79 -5.01 14.08
C ARG A 109 -7.73 -6.53 13.91
N GLU A 110 -7.09 -7.04 12.86
CA GLU A 110 -6.84 -8.47 12.71
C GLU A 110 -5.98 -9.01 13.88
N CYS A 111 -5.07 -8.18 14.40
CA CYS A 111 -4.23 -8.49 15.55
C CYS A 111 -4.58 -7.66 16.79
N HIS A 112 -5.01 -6.40 16.62
CA HIS A 112 -5.31 -5.46 17.71
C HIS A 112 -6.82 -5.23 17.85
N LYS A 113 -7.49 -6.11 18.58
CA LYS A 113 -8.98 -6.15 18.63
C LYS A 113 -9.65 -4.87 19.13
N GLU A 114 -8.95 -4.02 19.87
CA GLU A 114 -9.51 -2.83 20.56
C GLU A 114 -9.01 -1.49 19.98
N LEU A 115 -8.64 -1.46 18.69
CA LEU A 115 -8.01 -0.32 18.01
C LEU A 115 -8.95 0.57 17.17
#